data_AF-A0A7Y5PG70-F1
#
_entry.id   AF-A0A7Y5PG70-F1
#
_cell.length_a   1.000
_cell.length_b   1.000
_cell.length_c   1.000
_cell.angle_alpha   90.00
_cell.angle_beta   90.00
_cell.angle_gamma   90.00
#
_symmetry.space_group_name_H-M   'P 1'
#
loop_
_entity.id
_entity.type
_entity.pdbx_description
1 polymer ?
#
loop_
_entity_poly.entity_id
_entity_poly.type
_entity_poly.pdbx_seq_one_letter_code
_entity_poly.pdbx_strand_id
1 'polypeptide(L)' 'MKWTYSCRRVAELLSQRLDEPLGLLDEIRLKLHLSMCGNCANVAAQIDAVHAASSDLLSTGLELDEPTSHPPPR' A
#
# COMPACT_ATOMS: atom_id res chain seq x y z
N MET A 1 10.22 10.59 -26.13
CA MET A 1 8.75 10.40 -26.08
C MET A 1 8.34 10.23 -24.63
N LYS A 2 7.70 11.24 -24.02
CA LYS A 2 7.20 11.23 -22.62
C LYS A 2 5.69 10.98 -22.66
N TRP A 3 5.26 9.74 -22.85
CA TRP A 3 3.84 9.39 -22.92
C TRP A 3 3.35 8.51 -21.75
N THR A 4 4.26 8.11 -20.87
CA THR A 4 3.97 7.36 -19.65
C THR A 4 4.67 8.01 -18.46
N TYR A 5 4.11 7.88 -17.26
CA TYR A 5 4.79 8.31 -16.04
C TYR A 5 6.17 7.65 -15.90
N SER A 6 7.11 8.35 -15.27
CA SER A 6 8.37 7.72 -14.86
C SER A 6 8.11 6.74 -13.72
N CYS A 7 8.97 5.74 -13.56
CA CYS A 7 8.86 4.78 -12.46
C CYS A 7 8.80 5.47 -11.09
N ARG A 8 9.50 6.60 -10.93
CA ARG A 8 9.42 7.45 -9.73
C ARG A 8 8.03 8.04 -9.54
N ARG A 9 7.45 8.63 -10.58
CA ARG A 9 6.10 9.22 -10.49
C ARG A 9 5.05 8.15 -10.21
N VAL A 10 5.22 6.96 -10.76
CA VAL A 10 4.40 5.79 -10.46
C VAL A 10 4.49 5.41 -8.98
N ALA A 11 5.69 5.36 -8.40
CA ALA A 11 5.87 5.10 -6.97
C ALA A 11 5.20 6.18 -6.08
N GLU A 12 5.27 7.45 -6.47
CA GLU A 12 4.58 8.55 -5.77
C GLU A 12 3.06 8.36 -5.80
N LEU A 13 2.48 8.06 -6.96
CA LEU A 13 1.04 7.78 -7.10
C LEU A 13 0.63 6.50 -6.36
N LEU A 14 1.52 5.50 -6.31
CA LEU A 14 1.35 4.26 -5.55
C LEU A 14 1.24 4.52 -4.05
N SER A 15 1.97 5.50 -3.52
CA SER A 15 1.86 5.91 -2.11
C SER A 15 0.62 6.76 -1.91
N GLN A 16 0.39 7.74 -2.80
CA GLN A 16 -0.72 8.68 -2.68
C GLN A 16 -2.08 7.97 -2.64
N ARG A 17 -2.25 6.89 -3.42
CA ARG A 17 -3.50 6.10 -3.43
C ARG A 17 -3.82 5.37 -2.13
N LEU A 18 -2.83 5.19 -1.23
CA LEU A 18 -3.07 4.62 0.09
C LEU A 18 -3.67 5.66 1.04
N ASP A 19 -3.30 6.93 0.88
CA ASP A 19 -3.79 8.04 1.70
C ASP A 19 -5.08 8.67 1.14
N GLU A 20 -5.15 8.89 -0.19
CA GLU A 20 -6.26 9.57 -0.86
C GLU A 20 -6.55 8.93 -2.24
N PRO A 21 -7.82 8.83 -2.67
CA PRO A 21 -8.15 8.36 -4.02
C PRO A 21 -7.44 9.20 -5.10
N LEU A 22 -6.81 8.50 -6.04
CA LEU A 22 -6.22 9.11 -7.23
C LEU A 22 -7.30 9.70 -8.14
N GLY A 23 -6.94 10.74 -8.89
CA GLY A 23 -7.75 11.21 -10.01
C GLY A 23 -7.90 10.13 -11.09
N LEU A 24 -9.08 10.05 -11.74
CA LEU A 24 -9.40 9.04 -12.74
C LEU A 24 -8.34 8.92 -13.87
N LEU A 25 -7.78 10.04 -14.30
CA LEU A 25 -6.72 10.08 -15.32
C LEU A 25 -5.40 9.50 -14.82
N ASP A 26 -5.05 9.77 -13.56
CA ASP A 26 -3.84 9.25 -12.94
C ASP A 26 -3.94 7.74 -12.74
N GLU A 27 -5.12 7.23 -12.37
CA GLU A 27 -5.35 5.80 -12.21
C GLU A 27 -5.19 5.04 -13.54
N ILE A 28 -5.76 5.55 -14.63
CA ILE A 28 -5.64 4.94 -15.97
C ILE A 28 -4.17 4.91 -16.42
N ARG A 29 -3.47 6.05 -16.28
CA ARG A 29 -2.06 6.15 -16.69
C ARG A 29 -1.16 5.28 -15.82
N LEU A 30 -1.48 5.15 -14.54
CA LEU A 30 -0.81 4.27 -13.61
C LEU A 30 -0.97 2.81 -14.03
N LYS A 31 -2.21 2.34 -14.27
CA LYS A 31 -2.49 0.99 -14.76
C LYS A 31 -1.75 0.69 -16.05
N LEU A 32 -1.73 1.63 -17.01
CA LEU A 32 -0.97 1.47 -18.25
C LEU A 32 0.53 1.26 -17.99
N HIS A 33 1.13 2.04 -17.10
CA HIS A 33 2.55 1.88 -16.77
C HIS A 33 2.85 0.55 -16.07
N LEU A 34 2.00 0.12 -15.14
CA LEU A 34 2.16 -1.16 -14.45
C LEU A 34 2.10 -2.35 -15.42
N SER A 35 1.22 -2.29 -16.43
CA SER A 35 1.15 -3.32 -17.47
C SER A 35 2.40 -3.39 -18.37
N MET A 36 3.18 -2.31 -18.46
CA MET A 36 4.37 -2.25 -19.31
C MET A 36 5.68 -2.40 -18.53
N CYS A 37 5.69 -2.09 -17.23
CA CYS A 37 6.87 -2.14 -16.37
C CYS A 37 6.68 -3.15 -15.24
N GLY A 38 7.25 -4.34 -15.41
CA GLY A 38 7.19 -5.43 -14.42
C GLY A 38 7.77 -5.05 -13.05
N ASN A 39 8.80 -4.20 -13.01
CA ASN A 39 9.38 -3.75 -11.74
C ASN A 39 8.37 -2.91 -10.93
N CYS A 40 7.67 -1.98 -11.60
CA CYS A 40 6.62 -1.20 -10.95
C CYS A 40 5.40 -2.06 -10.59
N ALA A 41 5.03 -3.03 -11.42
CA ALA A 41 3.98 -4.00 -11.10
C ALA A 41 4.31 -4.81 -9.83
N ASN A 42 5.56 -5.26 -9.69
CA ASN A 42 6.01 -5.97 -8.50
C ASN A 42 5.96 -5.10 -7.23
N VAL A 43 6.34 -3.83 -7.33
CA VAL A 43 6.22 -2.89 -6.19
C VAL A 43 4.74 -2.65 -5.85
N ALA A 44 3.87 -2.47 -6.85
CA ALA A 44 2.43 -2.33 -6.61
C ALA A 44 1.86 -3.53 -5.85
N ALA A 45 2.19 -4.75 -6.30
CA ALA A 45 1.73 -5.98 -5.66
C ALA A 45 2.24 -6.11 -4.21
N GLN A 46 3.49 -5.73 -3.93
CA GLN A 46 4.02 -5.73 -2.57
C GLN A 46 3.27 -4.75 -1.65
N ILE A 47 3.01 -3.54 -2.12
CA ILE A 47 2.27 -2.55 -1.33
C ILE A 47 0.84 -3.03 -1.07
N ASP A 48 0.14 -3.55 -2.09
CA ASP A 48 -1.19 -4.12 -1.95
C ASP A 48 -1.20 -5.31 -0.98
N ALA A 49 -0.20 -6.18 -1.00
CA ALA A 49 -0.08 -7.31 -0.08
C ALA A 49 0.09 -6.85 1.38
N VAL A 50 0.94 -5.85 1.62
CA VAL A 50 1.13 -5.27 2.96
C VAL A 50 -0.14 -4.59 3.44
N HIS A 51 -0.82 -3.84 2.57
CA HIS A 51 -2.07 -3.17 2.89
C HIS A 51 -3.20 -4.16 3.19
N ALA A 52 -3.31 -5.24 2.41
CA ALA A 52 -4.27 -6.30 2.65
C ALA A 52 -4.00 -7.01 4.00
N ALA A 53 -2.74 -7.36 4.28
CA ALA A 53 -2.37 -7.98 5.55
C ALA A 53 -2.65 -7.07 6.75
N SER A 54 -2.34 -5.77 6.65
CA SER A 54 -2.61 -4.81 7.73
C SER A 54 -4.12 -4.57 7.92
N SER A 55 -4.89 -4.50 6.84
CA SER A 55 -6.36 -4.44 6.92
C SER A 55 -6.95 -5.72 7.53
N ASP A 56 -6.41 -6.89 7.20
CA ASP A 56 -6.82 -8.19 7.75
C ASP A 56 -6.51 -8.29 9.24
N LEU A 57 -5.32 -7.86 9.69
CA LEU A 57 -4.96 -7.80 11.10
C LEU A 57 -5.86 -6.84 11.89
N LEU A 58 -6.15 -5.66 11.33
CA LEU A 58 -7.06 -4.70 11.95
C LEU A 58 -8.49 -5.26 12.03
N SER A 59 -8.94 -5.94 10.97
CA SER A 59 -10.30 -6.49 10.86
C SER A 59 -10.49 -7.74 11.72
N THR A 60 -9.45 -8.56 11.84
CA THR A 60 -9.41 -9.75 12.70
C THR A 60 -9.34 -9.34 14.19
N GLY A 61 -9.13 -8.05 14.45
CA GLY A 61 -8.89 -7.55 15.79
C GLY A 61 -7.47 -7.93 16.18
N LEU A 62 -6.71 -6.93 16.60
CA LEU A 62 -5.56 -7.17 17.44
C LEU A 62 -6.05 -7.96 18.66
N GLU A 63 -5.97 -9.29 18.63
CA GLU A 63 -5.64 -10.09 19.81
C GLU A 63 -4.22 -9.66 20.22
N LEU A 64 -4.12 -8.41 20.66
CA LEU A 64 -3.18 -8.04 21.68
C LEU A 64 -3.64 -8.87 22.87
N ASP A 65 -3.09 -10.07 23.00
CA ASP A 65 -2.79 -10.63 24.30
C ASP A 65 -2.27 -9.44 25.12
N GLU A 66 -3.12 -8.91 25.98
CA GLU A 66 -2.75 -7.93 26.97
C GLU A 66 -1.88 -8.72 27.95
N PRO A 67 -0.52 -8.61 27.96
CA PRO A 67 0.21 -9.08 29.11
C PRO A 67 -0.25 -8.18 30.25
N THR A 68 -1.19 -8.71 31.03
CA THR A 68 -1.77 -8.13 32.23
C THR A 68 -0.72 -7.26 32.91
N SER A 69 -1.09 -5.99 33.06
CA SER A 69 -0.41 -5.05 33.92
C SER A 69 -0.21 -5.68 35.31
N HIS A 70 1.01 -6.10 35.64
CA HIS A 70 1.36 -6.42 37.03
C HIS A 70 2.81 -6.08 37.39
N PRO A 71 3.08 -4.86 37.87
CA PRO A 71 4.02 -4.62 38.96
C PRO A 71 3.29 -4.70 40.35
N PRO A 72 4.03 -4.88 41.46
CA PRO A 72 3.80 -5.93 42.46
C PRO A 72 3.02 -5.51 43.73
N PRO A 73 2.54 -6.50 44.52
CA PRO A 73 2.59 -6.44 45.99
C PRO A 73 3.33 -7.69 46.54
N ARG A 74 4.30 -7.67 47.46
CA ARG A 74 4.81 -6.71 48.45
C ARG A 74 6.26 -7.12 48.77
#